data_AF-H5UZ58-F1
#
_entry.id   AF-H5UZ58-F1
#
_cell.length_a   1.000
_cell.length_b   1.000
_cell.length_c   1.000
_cell.angle_alpha   90.00
_cell.angle_beta   90.00
_cell.angle_gamma   90.00
#
_symmetry.space_group_name_H-M   'P 1'
#
loop_
_entity.id
_entity.type
_entity.pdbx_description
1 polymer ?
#
loop_
_entity_poly.entity_id
_entity_poly.type
_entity_poly.pdbx_seq_one_letter_code
_entity_poly.pdbx_strand_id
1 'polypeptide(L)'
;MYFIAPRNQPIRLNRKRQKIYLFDYNRSRLPWLKWPVTITSYSWADVYGEISFSPTPGDRGYRLYGAVCVPGTRNVVARFLLAREWEEREQLNQIWSYLCMYMQHDNALPEPRNPEPPAFWCPRKADKWPEEMERESTTAPEQQPAS
;
A
#
# COMPACT_ATOMS: atom_id res chain seq x y z
N MET A 1 0.85 4.52 -15.49
CA MET A 1 0.60 3.60 -14.35
C MET A 1 -0.54 4.18 -13.52
N TYR A 2 -1.71 3.54 -13.49
CA TYR A 2 -2.80 3.93 -12.59
C TYR A 2 -2.78 3.00 -11.38
N PHE A 3 -2.32 3.50 -10.24
CA PHE A 3 -2.40 2.78 -8.97
C PHE A 3 -3.80 3.01 -8.40
N ILE A 4 -4.74 2.10 -8.65
CA ILE A 4 -6.07 2.15 -8.04
C ILE A 4 -5.94 1.50 -6.65
N ALA A 5 -5.38 2.23 -5.70
CA ALA A 5 -5.59 1.91 -4.30
C ALA A 5 -7.10 1.98 -4.04
N PRO A 6 -7.75 0.93 -3.52
CA PRO A 6 -9.15 1.03 -3.18
C PRO A 6 -9.32 2.19 -2.18
N ARG A 7 -10.33 3.04 -2.39
CA ARG A 7 -10.60 4.23 -1.54
C ARG A 7 -10.79 3.94 -0.04
N ASN A 8 -10.91 2.66 0.31
CA ASN A 8 -11.06 2.14 1.66
C ASN A 8 -9.76 1.54 2.22
N GLN A 9 -8.64 1.66 1.51
CA GLN A 9 -7.34 1.25 2.00
C GLN A 9 -6.23 2.18 1.47
N PRO A 10 -6.13 3.42 2.00
CA PRO A 10 -4.98 4.27 1.72
C PRO A 10 -3.68 3.55 2.05
N ILE A 11 -2.72 3.66 1.13
CA ILE A 11 -1.38 3.08 1.26
C ILE A 11 -0.37 4.20 1.09
N ARG A 12 0.59 4.29 2.01
CA ARG A 12 1.77 5.14 1.87
C ARG A 12 3.03 4.29 1.82
N LEU A 13 3.93 4.65 0.92
CA LEU A 13 5.24 4.02 0.76
C LEU A 13 6.29 5.04 1.20
N ASN A 14 7.12 4.68 2.17
CA ASN A 14 8.29 5.46 2.52
C ASN A 14 9.55 4.69 2.12
N ARG A 15 10.10 5.06 0.96
CA ARG A 15 11.32 4.45 0.43
C ARG A 15 12.54 4.70 1.33
N LYS A 16 12.66 5.88 1.96
CA LYS A 16 13.81 6.21 2.83
C LYS A 16 13.86 5.34 4.08
N ARG A 17 12.69 4.94 4.59
CA ARG A 17 12.55 4.06 5.74
C ARG A 17 12.36 2.59 5.38
N GLN A 18 12.23 2.25 4.10
CA GLN A 18 11.84 0.91 3.63
C GLN A 18 10.59 0.39 4.35
N LYS A 19 9.56 1.25 4.50
CA LYS A 19 8.32 0.90 5.19
C LYS A 19 7.09 1.21 4.35
N ILE A 20 6.06 0.41 4.57
CA ILE A 20 4.71 0.65 4.07
C ILE A 20 3.77 0.94 5.23
N TYR A 21 2.87 1.89 5.04
CA TYR A 21 1.83 2.25 5.99
C TYR A 21 0.47 2.01 5.35
N LEU A 22 -0.38 1.30 6.07
CA LEU A 22 -1.72 0.94 5.64
C LEU A 22 -2.74 1.58 6.56
N PHE A 23 -3.78 2.10 5.96
CA PHE A 23 -4.97 2.58 6.65
C PHE A 23 -6.14 1.70 6.23
N ASP A 24 -6.52 0.72 7.02
CA ASP A 24 -7.57 -0.23 6.67
C ASP A 24 -8.92 0.19 7.28
N TYR A 25 -9.87 0.55 6.42
CA TYR A 25 -11.26 0.76 6.84
C TYR A 25 -11.98 -0.58 6.82
N ASN A 26 -12.06 -1.25 7.96
CA ASN A 26 -12.69 -2.56 8.07
C ASN A 26 -14.21 -2.45 7.80
N ARG A 27 -14.62 -2.68 6.54
CA ARG A 27 -16.02 -2.66 6.16
C ARG A 27 -16.72 -3.85 6.82
N SER A 28 -17.43 -3.59 7.91
CA SER A 28 -18.46 -4.52 8.37
C SER A 28 -19.57 -4.61 7.32
N ARG A 29 -20.21 -5.78 7.18
CA ARG A 29 -21.41 -5.96 6.34
C ARG A 29 -22.60 -5.13 6.81
N LEU A 30 -22.52 -4.53 8.00
CA LEU A 30 -23.55 -3.71 8.61
C LEU A 30 -23.26 -2.21 8.39
N PRO A 31 -24.02 -1.52 7.51
CA PRO A 31 -23.73 -0.14 7.12
C PRO A 31 -23.96 0.92 8.22
N TRP A 32 -24.64 0.57 9.32
CA TRP A 32 -24.93 1.47 10.43
C TRP A 32 -23.91 1.40 11.59
N LEU A 33 -22.98 0.44 11.56
CA LEU A 33 -21.96 0.35 12.59
C LEU A 33 -20.83 1.35 12.29
N LYS A 34 -20.23 1.96 13.32
CA LYS A 34 -18.94 2.65 13.13
C LYS A 34 -17.90 1.59 12.79
N TRP A 35 -17.24 1.76 11.64
CA TRP A 35 -16.27 0.78 11.16
C TRP A 35 -14.93 1.02 11.86
N PRO A 36 -14.34 -0.01 12.50
CA PRO A 36 -13.04 0.15 13.11
C PRO A 36 -12.01 0.41 12.02
N VAL A 37 -11.19 1.43 12.25
CA VAL A 37 -10.04 1.74 11.42
C VAL A 37 -8.82 1.07 12.04
N THR A 38 -8.11 0.29 11.24
CA THR A 38 -6.83 -0.31 11.64
C THR A 38 -5.71 0.36 10.87
N ILE A 39 -4.78 1.00 11.58
CA ILE A 39 -3.64 1.67 10.96
C ILE A 39 -2.39 0.88 11.34
N THR A 40 -1.68 0.36 10.35
CA THR A 40 -0.54 -0.54 10.56
C THR A 40 0.66 -0.14 9.69
N SER A 41 1.86 -0.39 10.19
CA SER A 41 3.10 -0.23 9.43
C SER A 41 3.84 -1.55 9.31
N TYR A 42 4.42 -1.83 8.14
CA TYR A 42 5.23 -3.03 7.90
C TYR A 42 6.56 -2.67 7.24
N SER A 43 7.58 -3.48 7.48
CA SER A 43 8.85 -3.40 6.75
C SER A 43 8.66 -3.89 5.32
N TRP A 44 9.19 -3.16 4.34
CA TRP A 44 9.11 -3.51 2.93
C TRP A 44 9.79 -4.86 2.61
N ALA A 45 10.85 -5.21 3.37
CA ALA A 45 11.56 -6.48 3.20
C ALA A 45 10.67 -7.71 3.40
N ASP A 46 9.57 -7.55 4.16
CA ASP A 46 8.62 -8.61 4.47
C ASP A 46 7.40 -8.61 3.53
N VAL A 47 7.34 -7.69 2.56
CA VAL A 47 6.21 -7.54 1.62
C VAL A 47 6.51 -8.24 0.31
N TYR A 48 5.59 -9.11 -0.11
CA TYR A 48 5.65 -9.85 -1.36
C TYR A 48 4.45 -9.55 -2.25
N GLY A 49 4.67 -9.51 -3.56
CA GLY A 49 3.60 -9.38 -4.55
C GLY A 49 2.93 -10.72 -4.81
N GLU A 50 1.63 -10.80 -4.57
CA GLU A 50 0.78 -11.97 -4.83
C GLU A 50 -0.27 -11.60 -5.88
N ILE A 51 -0.24 -12.26 -7.04
CA ILE A 51 -1.29 -12.09 -8.06
C ILE A 51 -2.29 -13.24 -7.94
N SER A 52 -3.57 -12.90 -7.81
CA SER A 52 -4.66 -13.88 -7.81
C SER A 52 -5.70 -13.52 -8.87
N PHE A 53 -6.37 -14.54 -9.40
CA PHE A 53 -7.49 -14.37 -10.33
C PHE A 53 -8.82 -14.66 -9.64
N SER A 54 -9.80 -13.80 -9.87
CA SER A 54 -11.16 -13.98 -9.40
C SER A 54 -12.07 -14.37 -10.55
N PRO A 55 -12.69 -15.56 -10.51
CA PRO A 55 -13.67 -15.95 -11.51
C PRO A 55 -15.09 -15.42 -11.21
N THR A 56 -15.32 -14.81 -10.04
CA THR A 56 -16.66 -14.42 -9.57
C THR A 56 -17.32 -13.40 -10.51
N PRO A 57 -18.54 -13.67 -11.01
CA PRO A 57 -19.30 -12.70 -11.81
C PRO A 57 -19.51 -11.38 -11.05
N GLY A 58 -19.25 -10.25 -11.72
CA GLY A 58 -19.31 -8.90 -11.12
C GLY A 58 -18.06 -8.48 -10.33
N ASP A 59 -17.14 -9.39 -10.04
CA ASP A 59 -15.85 -9.13 -9.41
C ASP A 59 -14.75 -9.95 -10.10
N ARG A 60 -14.89 -10.12 -11.42
CA ARG A 60 -13.97 -10.88 -12.27
C ARG A 60 -12.73 -10.06 -12.54
N GLY A 61 -11.57 -10.70 -12.52
CA GLY A 61 -10.31 -10.06 -12.92
C GLY A 61 -9.13 -10.48 -12.06
N TYR A 62 -7.96 -9.96 -12.41
CA TYR A 62 -6.73 -10.14 -11.66
C TYR A 62 -6.59 -9.09 -10.56
N ARG A 63 -5.97 -9.51 -9.45
CA ARG A 63 -5.69 -8.66 -8.31
C ARG A 63 -4.26 -8.83 -7.88
N LEU A 64 -3.56 -7.72 -7.72
CA LEU A 64 -2.26 -7.68 -7.09
C LEU A 64 -2.47 -7.36 -5.60
N TYR A 65 -2.06 -8.28 -4.75
CA TYR A 65 -1.99 -8.11 -3.31
C TYR A 65 -0.55 -7.92 -2.86
N GLY A 66 -0.36 -7.07 -1.85
CA GLY A 66 0.82 -7.10 -1.01
C GLY A 66 0.56 -8.08 0.14
N ALA A 67 1.32 -9.16 0.19
CA ALA A 67 1.30 -10.14 1.26
C ALA A 67 2.47 -9.85 2.22
N VAL A 68 2.16 -9.51 3.46
CA VAL A 68 3.16 -9.31 4.51
C VAL A 68 3.42 -10.64 5.19
N CYS A 69 4.67 -11.08 5.19
CA CYS A 69 5.09 -12.29 5.88
C CYS A 69 5.64 -11.97 7.28
N VAL A 70 5.61 -12.94 8.20
CA VAL A 70 6.45 -12.85 9.40
C VAL A 70 7.91 -12.84 8.96
N PRO A 71 8.75 -11.91 9.47
CA PRO A 71 10.16 -11.84 9.12
C PRO A 71 10.85 -13.20 9.25
N GLY A 72 11.59 -13.59 8.21
CA GLY A 72 12.30 -14.88 8.16
C GLY A 72 11.41 -16.11 7.91
N THR A 73 10.12 -15.94 7.63
CA THR A 73 9.22 -17.04 7.27
C THR A 73 8.44 -16.73 5.99
N ARG A 74 7.65 -17.69 5.50
CA ARG A 74 6.66 -17.50 4.43
C ARG A 74 5.22 -17.41 4.94
N ASN A 75 5.05 -17.20 6.25
CA ASN A 75 3.73 -17.15 6.87
C ASN A 75 3.14 -15.75 6.70
N VAL A 76 2.08 -15.64 5.91
CA VAL A 76 1.41 -14.37 5.62
C VAL A 76 0.55 -13.92 6.81
N VAL A 77 0.86 -12.76 7.39
CA VAL A 77 0.11 -12.15 8.50
C VAL A 77 -0.91 -11.12 8.05
N ALA A 78 -0.67 -10.47 6.93
CA ALA A 78 -1.58 -9.47 6.38
C ALA A 78 -1.58 -9.51 4.85
N ARG A 79 -2.73 -9.23 4.24
CA ARG A 79 -2.87 -9.02 2.80
C ARG A 79 -3.58 -7.70 2.56
N PHE A 80 -3.10 -6.93 1.61
CA PHE A 80 -3.72 -5.67 1.21
C PHE A 80 -3.73 -5.54 -0.30
N LEU A 81 -4.77 -4.91 -0.84
CA LEU A 81 -4.93 -4.79 -2.28
C LEU A 81 -4.12 -3.61 -2.82
N LEU A 82 -3.23 -3.88 -3.76
CA LEU A 82 -2.40 -2.87 -4.43
C LEU A 82 -3.04 -2.38 -5.73
N ALA A 83 -3.53 -3.32 -6.57
CA ALA A 83 -4.12 -2.99 -7.86
C ALA A 83 -5.11 -4.06 -8.32
N ARG A 84 -6.03 -3.68 -9.21
CA ARG A 84 -6.96 -4.59 -9.90
C ARG A 84 -6.88 -4.33 -11.39
N GLU A 85 -6.86 -5.40 -12.17
CA GLU A 85 -6.92 -5.33 -13.62
C GLU A 85 -7.90 -6.38 -14.14
N TRP A 86 -8.65 -6.05 -15.18
CA TRP A 86 -9.75 -6.91 -15.63
C TRP A 86 -9.27 -8.05 -16.54
N GLU A 87 -8.29 -7.78 -17.40
CA GLU A 87 -7.88 -8.69 -18.47
C GLU A 87 -6.36 -8.98 -18.45
N GLU A 88 -5.52 -7.98 -18.20
CA GLU A 88 -4.07 -8.12 -18.35
C GLU A 88 -3.37 -8.39 -17.03
N ARG A 89 -2.79 -9.59 -16.89
CA ARG A 89 -1.95 -9.95 -15.74
C ARG A 89 -0.61 -9.22 -15.78
N GLU A 90 -0.10 -8.98 -16.98
CA GLU A 90 1.20 -8.37 -17.26
C GLU A 90 1.28 -6.96 -16.68
N GLN A 91 0.19 -6.20 -16.76
CA GLN A 91 0.10 -4.87 -16.17
C GLN A 91 0.31 -4.91 -14.64
N LEU A 92 -0.23 -5.91 -13.95
CA LEU A 92 0.01 -6.09 -12.51
C LEU A 92 1.47 -6.45 -12.20
N ASN A 93 2.11 -7.28 -13.02
CA ASN A 93 3.54 -7.57 -12.88
C ASN A 93 4.37 -6.30 -13.04
N GLN A 94 4.06 -5.46 -14.03
CA GLN A 94 4.75 -4.19 -14.25
C GLN A 94 4.56 -3.22 -13.07
N ILE A 95 3.34 -3.17 -12.50
CA ILE A 95 3.06 -2.37 -11.28
C ILE A 95 3.93 -2.87 -10.13
N TRP A 96 3.99 -4.18 -9.89
CA TRP A 96 4.82 -4.75 -8.83
C TRP A 96 6.30 -4.46 -9.03
N SER A 97 6.83 -4.70 -10.24
CA SER A 97 8.23 -4.39 -10.58
C SER A 97 8.55 -2.90 -10.37
N TYR A 98 7.64 -2.00 -10.75
CA TYR A 98 7.79 -0.57 -10.50
C TYR A 98 7.87 -0.26 -9.00
N LEU A 99 7.01 -0.86 -8.17
CA LEU A 99 7.05 -0.67 -6.71
C LEU A 99 8.35 -1.18 -6.09
N CYS A 100 8.84 -2.34 -6.53
CA CYS A 100 10.14 -2.86 -6.09
C CYS A 100 11.27 -1.90 -6.43
N MET A 101 11.32 -1.41 -7.67
CA MET A 101 12.33 -0.42 -8.10
C MET A 101 12.19 0.90 -7.33
N TYR A 102 10.96 1.38 -7.11
CA TYR A 102 10.68 2.59 -6.33
C TYR A 102 11.20 2.48 -4.90
N MET A 103 11.01 1.33 -4.27
CA MET A 103 11.50 1.10 -2.92
C MET A 103 13.02 0.90 -2.92
N GLN A 104 13.61 0.27 -3.93
CA GLN A 104 15.06 0.01 -3.98
C GLN A 104 15.93 1.26 -4.28
N HIS A 105 15.41 2.27 -4.99
CA HIS A 105 16.22 3.39 -5.50
C HIS A 105 15.76 4.77 -4.98
N ASP A 106 16.69 5.54 -4.39
CA ASP A 106 16.39 6.91 -3.91
C ASP A 106 16.49 7.98 -5.01
N ASN A 107 17.16 7.73 -6.16
CA ASN A 107 17.56 8.81 -7.10
C ASN A 107 17.25 8.59 -8.60
N ALA A 108 16.66 7.46 -9.02
CA ALA A 108 16.60 7.09 -10.45
C ALA A 108 15.18 7.08 -11.06
N LEU A 109 14.14 7.38 -10.29
CA LEU A 109 12.81 7.41 -10.85
C LEU A 109 12.50 8.75 -11.50
N PRO A 110 11.91 8.76 -12.71
CA PRO A 110 11.41 9.98 -13.30
C PRO A 110 10.39 10.63 -12.35
N GLU A 111 10.38 11.95 -12.31
CA GLU A 111 9.39 12.69 -11.52
C GLU A 111 7.98 12.16 -11.81
N PRO A 112 7.16 11.93 -10.77
CA PRO A 112 5.83 11.42 -10.98
C PRO A 112 5.07 12.38 -11.90
N ARG A 113 4.46 11.83 -12.96
CA ARG A 113 3.73 12.60 -13.99
C ARG A 113 2.71 13.58 -13.40
N ASN A 114 2.20 13.28 -12.20
CA ASN A 114 1.42 14.20 -11.38
C ASN A 114 2.13 14.40 -10.03
N PRO A 115 2.50 15.64 -9.66
CA PRO A 115 3.20 15.92 -8.40
C PRO A 115 2.28 15.81 -7.18
N GLU A 116 0.97 16.00 -7.35
CA GLU A 116 0.00 15.82 -6.28
C GLU A 116 -0.50 14.38 -6.21
N PRO A 117 -0.42 13.71 -5.04
CA PRO A 117 -1.08 12.43 -4.84
C PRO A 117 -2.58 12.58 -5.13
N PRO A 118 -3.20 11.67 -5.88
CA PRO A 118 -4.62 11.73 -6.13
C PRO A 118 -5.40 11.75 -4.80
N ALA A 119 -6.50 12.48 -4.72
CA ALA A 119 -7.27 12.64 -3.48
C ALA A 119 -7.73 11.32 -2.81
N PHE A 120 -7.70 10.20 -3.54
CA PHE A 120 -8.00 8.85 -3.03
C PHE A 120 -6.83 8.18 -2.29
N TRP A 121 -5.62 8.75 -2.32
CA TRP A 121 -4.48 8.34 -1.49
C TRP A 121 -4.52 8.95 -0.08
N CYS A 122 -5.30 10.01 0.10
CA CYS A 122 -5.58 10.54 1.42
C CYS A 122 -6.71 9.72 2.06
N PRO A 123 -6.65 9.49 3.39
CA PRO A 123 -7.82 9.07 4.15
C PRO A 123 -9.02 9.97 3.84
N ARG A 124 -10.24 9.48 4.07
CA ARG A 124 -11.45 10.30 3.86
C ARG A 124 -11.30 11.60 4.66
N LYS A 125 -11.86 12.72 4.19
CA LYS A 125 -11.70 14.07 4.80
C LYS A 125 -11.94 14.13 6.32
N ALA A 126 -12.65 13.17 6.91
CA ALA A 126 -12.93 13.08 8.34
C ALA A 126 -11.86 12.31 9.16
N ASP A 127 -11.02 11.52 8.50
CA ASP A 127 -10.03 10.64 9.12
C ASP A 127 -8.62 11.18 8.84
N LYS A 128 -7.76 11.16 9.85
CA LYS A 128 -6.37 11.59 9.72
C LYS A 128 -5.46 10.45 10.11
N TRP A 129 -4.26 10.38 9.53
CA TRP A 129 -3.23 9.54 10.09
C TRP A 129 -2.89 10.04 11.50
N PRO A 130 -2.56 9.14 12.45
CA PRO A 130 -1.99 9.53 13.73
C PRO A 130 -0.77 10.41 13.49
N GLU A 131 -0.60 11.47 14.29
CA GLU A 131 0.44 12.49 14.06
C GLU A 131 1.85 11.87 13.95
N GLU A 132 2.13 10.86 14.78
CA GLU A 132 3.39 10.13 14.75
C GLU A 132 3.62 9.41 13.41
N MET A 133 2.59 8.74 12.87
CA MET A 133 2.67 8.04 11.59
C MET A 133 2.61 9.00 10.39
N GLU A 134 1.92 10.14 10.51
CA GLU A 134 1.98 11.22 9.52
C GLU A 134 3.43 11.70 9.37
N ARG A 135 4.10 11.96 10.51
CA ARG A 135 5.52 12.34 10.54
C ARG A 135 6.41 11.22 10.03
N GLU A 136 6.26 9.98 10.51
CA GLU A 136 7.14 8.87 10.11
C GLU A 136 6.98 8.51 8.63
N SER A 137 5.76 8.59 8.08
CA SER A 137 5.49 8.27 6.68
C SER A 137 5.99 9.33 5.71
N THR A 138 6.12 10.58 6.15
CA THR A 138 6.56 11.71 5.29
C THR A 138 8.02 12.12 5.49
N THR A 139 8.64 11.73 6.61
CA THR A 139 10.04 12.09 6.93
C THR A 139 11.02 10.95 6.66
N ALA A 140 12.27 11.33 6.38
CA ALA A 140 13.41 10.41 6.40
C ALA A 140 13.65 9.90 7.85
N PRO A 141 14.38 8.79 8.05
CA PRO A 141 14.93 8.47 9.37
C PRO A 141 15.62 9.72 9.94
N GLU A 142 15.25 10.16 11.14
CA GLU A 142 16.05 11.14 11.86
C GLU A 142 17.43 10.51 12.04
N GLN A 143 18.48 11.14 11.51
CA GLN A 143 19.85 10.73 11.83
C GLN A 143 20.01 10.91 13.34
N GLN A 144 20.06 9.80 14.09
CA GLN A 144 20.49 9.86 15.48
C GLN A 144 21.85 10.56 15.50
N PRO A 145 22.02 11.68 16.23
CA PRO A 145 23.34 12.26 16.39
C PRO A 145 24.22 11.20 17.07
N ALA A 146 25.32 10.86 16.41
CA ALA A 146 26.34 9.97 16.95
C ALA A 146 26.74 10.51 18.34
N SER A 147 26.55 9.67 19.36
CA SER A 147 27.06 9.90 20.72
C SER A 147 28.54 9.58 20.80
#